data_AF-A0A849N0Q0-F1
#
_entry.id   AF-A0A849N0Q0-F1
#
_cell.length_a   1.000
_cell.length_b   1.000
_cell.length_c   1.000
_cell.angle_alpha   90.00
_cell.angle_beta   90.00
_cell.angle_gamma   90.00
#
_symmetry.space_group_name_H-M   'P 1'
#
loop_
_entity.id
_entity.type
_entity.pdbx_description
1 polymer ?
#
loop_
_entity_poly.entity_id
_entity_poly.type
_entity_poly.pdbx_seq_one_letter_code
_entity_poly.pdbx_strand_id
1 'polypeptide(L)'
;MNEQDKLLYNHFDSYPEGLGEDMIAFARKIATDVPKYRSLAENLRMVDPDSTPDIETVERAAQAGLHDLTVSNRSTTDWYCVLRNLQGEPEKTLEFGIATSGGNDFVADSLFCEWAYIINFDTGEIEIYKGFNTDPAAAGRYASLKDKGDGVEYFGVRLLGTFPLYDIPEDWQGKLLPPNVDEEAA
;
A
#
# COMPACT_ATOMS: atom_id res chain seq x y z
N MET A 1 -4.10 10.35 7.30
CA MET A 1 -3.57 11.52 8.01
C MET A 1 -4.37 12.72 7.62
N ASN A 2 -4.94 13.45 8.59
CA ASN A 2 -5.82 14.60 8.30
C ASN A 2 -6.93 14.24 7.29
N GLU A 3 -7.49 13.03 7.42
CA GLU A 3 -8.51 12.49 6.50
C GLU A 3 -8.05 12.32 5.04
N GLN A 4 -6.74 12.41 4.79
CA GLN A 4 -6.14 12.13 3.48
C GLN A 4 -5.40 10.80 3.49
N ASP A 5 -5.69 10.00 2.46
CA ASP A 5 -5.02 8.75 2.18
C ASP A 5 -3.93 8.97 1.11
N LYS A 6 -2.70 8.55 1.43
CA LYS A 6 -1.56 8.51 0.49
C LYS A 6 -1.31 7.05 0.14
N LEU A 7 -2.07 6.52 -0.82
CA LEU A 7 -2.00 5.13 -1.25
C LEU A 7 -1.09 4.97 -2.46
N LEU A 8 -0.20 3.99 -2.39
CA LEU A 8 0.81 3.71 -3.39
C LEU A 8 0.55 2.33 -4.00
N TYR A 9 0.63 2.26 -5.32
CA TYR A 9 0.69 0.98 -6.02
C TYR A 9 2.08 0.35 -5.83
N ASN A 10 2.12 -0.98 -5.71
CA ASN A 10 3.34 -1.76 -5.83
C ASN A 10 3.10 -2.94 -6.77
N HIS A 11 4.15 -3.35 -7.47
CA HIS A 11 4.08 -4.42 -8.46
C HIS A 11 4.26 -5.83 -7.91
N PHE A 12 4.61 -5.96 -6.63
CA PHE A 12 4.80 -7.25 -6.00
C PHE A 12 3.46 -7.79 -5.56
N ASP A 13 3.42 -9.11 -5.42
CA ASP A 13 2.29 -9.74 -4.77
C ASP A 13 2.25 -9.32 -3.30
N SER A 14 1.08 -8.88 -2.86
CA SER A 14 0.89 -8.24 -1.56
C SER A 14 0.34 -9.22 -0.52
N TYR A 15 0.47 -10.53 -0.72
CA TYR A 15 0.00 -11.53 0.25
C TYR A 15 0.61 -11.34 1.66
N PRO A 16 -0.12 -11.77 2.72
CA PRO A 16 0.33 -11.74 4.11
C PRO A 16 1.72 -12.31 4.34
N GLU A 17 2.06 -13.42 3.68
CA GLU A 17 3.30 -14.16 3.86
C GLU A 17 4.52 -13.50 3.19
N GLY A 18 4.29 -12.49 2.35
CA GLY A 18 5.32 -11.70 1.67
C GLY A 18 5.32 -10.26 2.17
N LEU A 19 4.82 -9.34 1.33
CA LEU A 19 4.77 -7.91 1.65
C LEU A 19 4.01 -7.62 2.94
N GLY A 20 3.04 -8.46 3.33
CA GLY A 20 2.33 -8.31 4.60
C GLY A 20 3.26 -8.34 5.81
N GLU A 21 4.21 -9.27 5.85
CA GLU A 21 5.23 -9.34 6.91
C GLU A 21 6.13 -8.10 6.90
N ASP A 22 6.53 -7.62 5.72
CA ASP A 22 7.34 -6.40 5.60
C ASP A 22 6.58 -5.16 6.12
N MET A 23 5.28 -5.06 5.82
CA MET A 23 4.41 -4.00 6.30
C MET A 23 4.21 -4.07 7.82
N ILE A 24 4.10 -5.26 8.39
CA ILE A 24 3.99 -5.47 9.85
C ILE A 24 5.29 -5.12 10.55
N ALA A 25 6.44 -5.55 10.01
CA ALA A 25 7.75 -5.17 10.52
C ALA A 25 7.93 -3.65 10.47
N PHE A 26 7.50 -3.01 9.38
CA PHE A 26 7.53 -1.56 9.25
C PHE A 26 6.59 -0.85 10.24
N ALA A 27 5.37 -1.36 10.44
CA ALA A 27 4.43 -0.83 11.44
C ALA A 27 4.99 -0.89 12.87
N ARG A 28 5.64 -2.01 13.23
CA ARG A 28 6.35 -2.15 14.52
C ARG A 28 7.51 -1.16 14.64
N LYS A 29 8.24 -0.91 13.55
CA LYS A 29 9.30 0.10 13.52
C LYS A 29 8.74 1.50 13.75
N ILE A 30 7.62 1.84 13.11
CA ILE A 30 6.94 3.12 13.31
C ILE A 30 6.56 3.34 14.77
N ALA A 31 6.07 2.30 15.45
CA ALA A 31 5.71 2.38 16.87
C ALA A 31 6.87 2.87 17.75
N THR A 32 8.12 2.58 17.36
CA THR A 32 9.30 3.05 18.12
C THR A 32 9.54 4.57 18.03
N ASP A 33 9.05 5.25 17.00
CA ASP A 33 9.22 6.70 16.79
C ASP A 33 8.10 7.28 15.90
N VAL A 34 6.86 7.23 16.40
CA VAL A 34 5.68 7.74 15.68
C VAL A 34 5.85 9.20 15.23
N PRO A 35 6.39 10.14 16.04
CA PRO A 35 6.58 11.52 15.61
C PRO A 35 7.48 11.66 14.37
N LYS A 36 8.59 10.91 14.30
CA LYS A 36 9.47 10.91 13.12
C LYS A 36 8.73 10.43 11.88
N TYR A 37 8.12 9.25 11.93
CA TYR A 37 7.47 8.66 10.75
C TYR A 37 6.21 9.42 10.32
N ARG A 38 5.48 10.00 11.27
CA ARG A 38 4.40 10.95 10.97
C ARG A 38 4.92 12.14 10.17
N SER A 39 6.00 12.78 10.64
CA SER A 39 6.61 13.92 9.94
C SER A 39 7.09 13.55 8.53
N LEU A 40 7.70 12.36 8.35
CA LEU A 40 8.06 11.86 7.02
C LEU A 40 6.82 11.66 6.13
N ALA A 41 5.76 11.05 6.67
CA ALA A 41 4.50 10.84 5.95
C ALA A 41 3.80 12.15 5.58
N GLU A 42 3.84 13.17 6.45
CA GLU A 42 3.33 14.52 6.16
C GLU A 42 4.07 15.15 4.99
N ASN A 43 5.41 15.08 5.02
CA ASN A 43 6.29 15.66 4.01
C ASN A 43 6.40 14.83 2.71
N LEU A 44 5.83 13.62 2.66
CA LEU A 44 5.81 12.80 1.45
C LEU A 44 5.09 13.53 0.32
N ARG A 45 5.84 13.83 -0.76
CA ARG A 45 5.31 14.45 -1.98
C ARG A 45 4.70 13.38 -2.89
N MET A 46 3.39 13.43 -3.06
CA MET A 46 2.69 12.61 -4.06
C MET A 46 2.81 13.28 -5.44
N VAL A 47 3.26 12.53 -6.44
CA VAL A 47 3.38 13.00 -7.83
C VAL A 47 2.41 12.25 -8.73
N ASP A 48 1.88 12.95 -9.72
CA ASP A 48 1.04 12.35 -10.76
C ASP A 48 1.90 11.39 -11.61
N PRO A 49 1.55 10.08 -11.69
CA PRO A 49 2.31 9.12 -12.48
C PRO A 49 2.39 9.47 -13.98
N ASP A 50 1.43 10.24 -14.51
CA ASP A 50 1.41 10.66 -15.92
C ASP A 50 2.23 11.94 -16.19
N SER A 51 2.74 12.58 -15.12
CA SER A 51 3.63 13.74 -15.24
C SER A 51 5.07 13.34 -15.54
N THR A 52 5.89 14.29 -16.02
CA THR A 52 7.32 14.05 -16.24
C THR A 52 8.12 14.34 -14.96
N PRO A 53 8.98 13.39 -14.50
CA PRO A 53 9.93 13.64 -13.43
C PRO A 53 10.87 14.82 -13.73
N ASP A 54 11.12 15.66 -12.73
CA ASP A 54 12.15 16.70 -12.83
C ASP A 54 13.56 16.10 -12.77
N ILE A 55 14.52 16.79 -13.41
CA ILE A 55 15.90 16.29 -13.57
C ILE A 55 16.57 16.03 -12.23
N GLU A 56 16.34 16.89 -11.23
CA GLU A 56 16.92 16.74 -9.89
C GLU A 56 16.42 15.43 -9.23
N THR A 57 15.14 15.13 -9.34
CA THR A 57 14.57 13.88 -8.82
C THR A 57 15.13 12.66 -9.54
N VAL A 58 15.28 12.71 -10.87
CA VAL A 58 15.88 11.62 -11.66
C VAL A 58 17.31 11.35 -11.21
N GLU A 59 18.12 12.40 -11.07
CA GLU A 59 19.52 12.29 -10.63
C GLU A 59 19.60 11.72 -9.21
N ARG A 60 18.75 12.21 -8.29
CA ARG A 60 18.71 11.72 -6.91
C ARG A 60 18.29 10.26 -6.84
N ALA A 61 17.27 9.85 -7.60
CA ALA A 61 16.82 8.47 -7.68
C ALA A 61 17.91 7.56 -8.26
N ALA A 62 18.65 8.03 -9.27
CA ALA A 62 19.77 7.30 -9.86
C ALA A 62 20.94 7.11 -8.89
N GLN A 63 21.33 8.15 -8.18
CA GLN A 63 22.39 8.06 -7.16
C GLN A 63 22.00 7.12 -6.02
N ALA A 64 20.71 7.06 -5.68
CA ALA A 64 20.18 6.16 -4.67
C ALA A 64 19.90 4.73 -5.18
N GLY A 65 20.13 4.43 -6.47
CA GLY A 65 19.88 3.11 -7.05
C GLY A 65 18.39 2.73 -7.14
N LEU A 66 17.51 3.73 -7.20
CA LEU A 66 16.05 3.52 -7.15
C LEU A 66 15.42 3.28 -8.52
N HIS A 67 16.09 3.71 -9.59
CA HIS A 67 15.57 3.55 -10.94
C HIS A 67 15.85 2.16 -11.51
N ASP A 68 14.98 1.73 -12.43
CA ASP A 68 15.19 0.59 -13.31
C ASP A 68 14.69 0.95 -14.72
N LEU A 69 15.63 1.10 -15.65
CA LEU A 69 15.32 1.44 -17.04
C LEU A 69 15.11 0.19 -17.91
N THR A 70 15.03 -1.01 -17.33
CA THR A 70 14.77 -2.25 -18.07
C THR A 70 13.27 -2.57 -18.18
N VAL A 71 12.45 -1.94 -17.34
CA VAL A 71 10.99 -2.12 -17.25
C VAL A 71 10.21 -0.98 -17.93
N SER A 72 8.89 -1.19 -18.12
CA SER A 72 7.96 -0.18 -18.65
C SER A 72 8.47 0.52 -19.92
N ASN A 73 8.42 1.86 -19.97
CA ASN A 73 8.84 2.68 -21.10
C ASN A 73 10.37 2.84 -21.20
N ARG A 74 11.13 2.28 -20.25
CA ARG A 74 12.60 2.31 -20.26
C ARG A 74 13.16 3.73 -20.33
N SER A 75 12.51 4.67 -19.64
CA SER A 75 12.77 6.10 -19.76
C SER A 75 12.88 6.76 -18.39
N THR A 76 13.76 7.75 -18.27
CA THR A 76 13.82 8.63 -17.09
C THR A 76 12.68 9.64 -17.04
N THR A 77 11.85 9.70 -18.09
CA THR A 77 10.61 10.49 -18.11
C THR A 77 9.41 9.72 -17.56
N ASP A 78 9.60 8.46 -17.15
CA ASP A 78 8.57 7.57 -16.61
C ASP A 78 8.78 7.40 -15.10
N TRP A 79 7.85 7.90 -14.28
CA TRP A 79 7.92 7.77 -12.83
C TRP A 79 8.02 6.32 -12.35
N TYR A 80 7.39 5.38 -13.07
CA TYR A 80 7.46 3.96 -12.74
C TYR A 80 8.89 3.43 -12.86
N CYS A 81 9.63 3.84 -13.90
CA CYS A 81 11.04 3.51 -14.06
C CYS A 81 11.90 4.21 -13.03
N VAL A 82 11.64 5.50 -12.74
CA VAL A 82 12.48 6.32 -11.84
C VAL A 82 12.39 5.87 -10.38
N LEU A 83 11.20 5.51 -9.90
CA LEU A 83 10.95 5.11 -8.52
C LEU A 83 10.75 3.60 -8.35
N ARG A 84 11.19 2.81 -9.34
CA ARG A 84 10.89 1.38 -9.43
C ARG A 84 11.16 0.62 -8.13
N ASN A 85 12.35 0.80 -7.58
CA ASN A 85 12.84 0.04 -6.43
C ASN A 85 12.35 0.60 -5.09
N LEU A 86 11.44 1.60 -5.10
CA LEU A 86 10.69 2.02 -3.91
C LEU A 86 9.36 1.27 -3.74
N GLN A 87 8.87 0.61 -4.79
CA GLN A 87 7.61 -0.12 -4.72
C GLN A 87 7.74 -1.30 -3.75
N GLY A 88 6.87 -1.36 -2.73
CA GLY A 88 6.93 -2.35 -1.66
C GLY A 88 7.96 -2.03 -0.56
N GLU A 89 8.62 -0.87 -0.62
CA GLU A 89 9.67 -0.47 0.31
C GLU A 89 9.24 0.80 1.06
N PRO A 90 8.30 0.69 2.02
CA PRO A 90 7.60 1.83 2.59
C PRO A 90 8.53 2.75 3.39
N GLU A 91 9.54 2.20 4.07
CA GLU A 91 10.51 3.02 4.80
C GLU A 91 11.38 3.85 3.84
N LYS A 92 12.00 3.22 2.84
CA LYS A 92 12.82 3.92 1.85
C LYS A 92 12.01 4.97 1.11
N THR A 93 10.72 4.68 0.88
CA THR A 93 9.80 5.63 0.25
C THR A 93 9.60 6.89 1.10
N LEU A 94 9.35 6.72 2.41
CA LEU A 94 9.21 7.84 3.33
C LEU A 94 10.52 8.63 3.47
N GLU A 95 11.66 7.95 3.51
CA GLU A 95 12.98 8.61 3.60
C GLU A 95 13.35 9.36 2.31
N PHE A 96 12.99 8.81 1.14
CA PHE A 96 13.20 9.49 -0.14
C PHE A 96 12.25 10.67 -0.34
N GLY A 97 11.05 10.60 0.25
CA GLY A 97 10.09 11.72 0.32
C GLY A 97 9.31 11.98 -0.96
N ILE A 98 9.35 11.08 -1.94
CA ILE A 98 8.55 11.17 -3.18
C ILE A 98 7.93 9.82 -3.49
N ALA A 99 6.64 9.82 -3.84
CA ALA A 99 5.92 8.63 -4.30
C ALA A 99 4.89 9.00 -5.37
N THR A 100 4.57 8.06 -6.26
CA THR A 100 3.47 8.25 -7.22
C THR A 100 2.11 8.09 -6.54
N SER A 101 1.15 8.92 -6.91
CA SER A 101 -0.27 8.66 -6.63
C SER A 101 -0.81 7.50 -7.48
N GLY A 102 -2.07 7.12 -7.26
CA GLY A 102 -2.77 6.10 -8.05
C GLY A 102 -3.23 4.88 -7.25
N GLY A 103 -2.73 4.67 -6.03
CA GLY A 103 -3.25 3.60 -5.17
C GLY A 103 -4.72 3.76 -4.79
N ASN A 104 -5.25 4.99 -4.82
CA ASN A 104 -6.65 5.29 -4.51
C ASN A 104 -7.64 4.65 -5.50
N ASP A 105 -7.28 4.61 -6.78
CA ASP A 105 -8.11 3.96 -7.80
C ASP A 105 -7.95 2.44 -7.71
N PHE A 106 -6.74 1.97 -7.39
CA PHE A 106 -6.44 0.54 -7.27
C PHE A 106 -7.22 -0.14 -6.15
N VAL A 107 -7.39 0.50 -4.99
CA VAL A 107 -8.21 -0.07 -3.89
C VAL A 107 -9.70 -0.18 -4.22
N ALA A 108 -10.19 0.49 -5.27
CA ALA A 108 -11.55 0.33 -5.78
C ALA A 108 -11.70 -0.85 -6.75
N ASP A 109 -10.59 -1.36 -7.28
CA ASP A 109 -10.53 -2.51 -8.19
C ASP A 109 -10.03 -3.76 -7.45
N SER A 110 -10.89 -4.30 -6.59
CA SER A 110 -10.49 -5.40 -5.69
C SER A 110 -10.27 -6.74 -6.40
N LEU A 111 -10.54 -6.83 -7.70
CA LEU A 111 -10.14 -7.96 -8.53
C LEU A 111 -8.62 -8.01 -8.70
N PHE A 112 -7.96 -6.84 -8.79
CA PHE A 112 -6.50 -6.75 -8.91
C PHE A 112 -5.82 -6.30 -7.61
N CYS A 113 -6.51 -5.51 -6.78
CA CYS A 113 -6.03 -5.18 -5.44
C CYS A 113 -6.47 -6.26 -4.45
N GLU A 114 -5.74 -7.37 -4.42
CA GLU A 114 -6.05 -8.51 -3.56
C GLU A 114 -5.78 -8.22 -2.08
N TRP A 115 -4.81 -7.36 -1.79
CA TRP A 115 -4.40 -6.95 -0.45
C TRP A 115 -3.98 -5.49 -0.40
N ALA A 116 -4.32 -4.81 0.69
CA ALA A 116 -3.78 -3.48 0.98
C ALA A 116 -3.49 -3.32 2.48
N TYR A 117 -2.38 -2.67 2.78
CA TYR A 117 -1.90 -2.39 4.14
C TYR A 117 -1.79 -0.89 4.32
N ILE A 118 -2.49 -0.34 5.32
CA ILE A 118 -2.54 1.10 5.53
C ILE A 118 -2.13 1.39 6.97
N ILE A 119 -1.07 2.18 7.12
CA ILE A 119 -0.70 2.75 8.42
C ILE A 119 -1.53 4.01 8.64
N ASN A 120 -2.51 3.90 9.54
CA ASN A 120 -3.35 5.01 9.93
C ASN A 120 -2.71 5.75 11.10
N PHE A 121 -2.00 6.84 10.80
CA PHE A 121 -1.44 7.71 11.83
C PHE A 121 -2.53 8.47 12.62
N ASP A 122 -3.74 8.66 12.10
CA ASP A 122 -4.79 9.38 12.85
C ASP A 122 -5.31 8.52 14.01
N THR A 123 -5.41 7.20 13.83
CA THR A 123 -5.82 6.24 14.88
C THR A 123 -4.66 5.54 15.58
N GLY A 124 -3.46 5.54 14.98
CA GLY A 124 -2.30 4.82 15.51
C GLY A 124 -2.38 3.32 15.28
N GLU A 125 -2.92 2.89 14.14
CA GLU A 125 -3.18 1.49 13.80
C GLU A 125 -2.61 1.12 12.43
N ILE A 126 -2.32 -0.16 12.23
CA ILE A 126 -2.25 -0.75 10.89
C ILE A 126 -3.62 -1.35 10.54
N GLU A 127 -4.12 -1.01 9.37
CA GLU A 127 -5.35 -1.53 8.78
C GLU A 127 -4.99 -2.50 7.65
N ILE A 128 -5.64 -3.66 7.62
CA ILE A 128 -5.38 -4.73 6.65
C ILE A 128 -6.67 -4.97 5.86
N TYR A 129 -6.58 -4.83 4.55
CA TYR A 129 -7.69 -4.96 3.63
C TYR A 129 -7.50 -6.13 2.68
N LYS A 130 -8.61 -6.74 2.27
CA LYS A 130 -8.66 -7.87 1.35
C LYS A 130 -9.55 -7.56 0.16
N GLY A 131 -9.11 -7.98 -1.02
CA GLY A 131 -9.83 -7.85 -2.26
C GLY A 131 -10.91 -8.92 -2.48
N PHE A 132 -11.33 -9.07 -3.74
CA PHE A 132 -12.45 -9.91 -4.16
C PHE A 132 -13.74 -9.63 -3.38
N ASN A 133 -14.00 -8.36 -3.06
CA ASN A 133 -15.16 -7.99 -2.28
C ASN A 133 -16.41 -7.92 -3.16
N THR A 134 -17.42 -8.75 -2.91
CA THR A 134 -18.71 -8.72 -3.63
C THR A 134 -19.83 -8.05 -2.81
N ASP A 135 -19.53 -7.59 -1.59
CA ASP A 135 -20.48 -6.95 -0.69
C ASP A 135 -20.12 -5.46 -0.47
N PRO A 136 -20.90 -4.50 -1.00
CA PRO A 136 -20.64 -3.08 -0.80
C PRO A 136 -20.88 -2.62 0.64
N ALA A 137 -21.56 -3.43 1.46
CA ALA A 137 -21.79 -3.18 2.88
C ALA A 137 -20.72 -3.83 3.78
N ALA A 138 -19.69 -4.45 3.20
CA ALA A 138 -18.56 -4.98 3.96
C ALA A 138 -17.84 -3.86 4.74
N ALA A 139 -17.08 -4.25 5.76
CA ALA A 139 -16.36 -3.30 6.60
C ALA A 139 -15.28 -2.52 5.81
N GLY A 140 -14.98 -1.30 6.26
CA GLY A 140 -13.87 -0.50 5.73
C GLY A 140 -14.29 0.65 4.81
N ARG A 141 -13.45 1.69 4.74
CA ARG A 141 -13.77 2.92 4.00
C ARG A 141 -13.72 2.78 2.48
N TYR A 142 -13.17 1.68 1.97
CA TYR A 142 -13.07 1.41 0.53
C TYR A 142 -14.10 0.37 0.04
N ALA A 143 -14.81 -0.31 0.94
CA ALA A 143 -15.63 -1.47 0.59
C ALA A 143 -16.78 -1.16 -0.37
N SER A 144 -17.34 0.05 -0.31
CA SER A 144 -18.42 0.49 -1.20
C SER A 144 -17.93 1.18 -2.46
N LEU A 145 -16.61 1.38 -2.62
CA LEU A 145 -16.05 1.96 -3.84
C LEU A 145 -16.31 1.01 -5.01
N LYS A 146 -16.40 1.57 -6.20
CA LYS A 146 -16.58 0.79 -7.41
C LYS A 146 -15.73 1.39 -8.51
N ASP A 147 -14.89 0.56 -9.13
CA ASP A 147 -14.24 0.96 -10.36
C ASP A 147 -15.29 1.22 -11.46
N LYS A 148 -14.98 2.13 -12.38
CA LYS A 148 -15.88 2.58 -13.45
C LYS A 148 -16.05 1.54 -14.56
N GLY A 149 -15.47 0.35 -14.42
CA GLY A 149 -15.58 -0.75 -15.38
C GLY A 149 -17.01 -1.30 -15.54
N ASP A 150 -17.42 -1.42 -16.79
CA ASP A 150 -18.74 -1.91 -17.20
C ASP A 150 -18.85 -3.43 -17.01
N GLY A 151 -19.09 -3.91 -15.79
CA GLY A 151 -19.51 -5.30 -15.56
C GLY A 151 -19.05 -6.03 -14.30
N VAL A 152 -18.46 -5.35 -13.32
CA VAL A 152 -17.78 -6.07 -12.24
C VAL A 152 -18.69 -6.37 -11.04
N GLU A 153 -18.72 -7.66 -10.68
CA GLU A 153 -19.28 -8.25 -9.45
C GLU A 153 -18.60 -7.70 -8.18
N TYR A 154 -17.37 -7.20 -8.34
CA TYR A 154 -16.52 -6.74 -7.25
C TYR A 154 -16.62 -5.23 -6.98
N PHE A 155 -16.60 -4.89 -5.70
CA PHE A 155 -16.44 -3.54 -5.15
C PHE A 155 -15.00 -3.34 -4.66
N GLY A 156 -14.69 -2.21 -4.04
CA GLY A 156 -13.38 -1.97 -3.45
C GLY A 156 -13.03 -2.91 -2.30
N VAL A 157 -11.75 -2.91 -1.92
CA VAL A 157 -11.22 -3.80 -0.87
C VAL A 157 -11.97 -3.61 0.46
N ARG A 158 -12.21 -4.71 1.16
CA ARG A 158 -12.87 -4.71 2.47
C ARG A 158 -11.86 -4.80 3.60
N LEU A 159 -12.13 -4.12 4.71
CA LEU A 159 -11.33 -4.20 5.93
C LEU A 159 -11.46 -5.60 6.53
N LEU A 160 -10.32 -6.28 6.70
CA LEU A 160 -10.24 -7.57 7.37
C LEU A 160 -10.04 -7.38 8.88
N GLY A 161 -9.25 -6.39 9.27
CA GLY A 161 -9.07 -6.00 10.67
C GLY A 161 -7.99 -4.94 10.84
N THR A 162 -7.82 -4.53 12.10
CA THR A 162 -6.82 -3.54 12.50
C THR A 162 -6.03 -4.02 13.71
N PHE A 163 -4.82 -3.51 13.87
CA PHE A 163 -4.03 -3.67 15.08
C PHE A 163 -3.42 -2.32 15.49
N PRO A 164 -3.44 -1.98 16.80
CA PRO A 164 -2.67 -0.85 17.31
C PRO A 164 -1.18 -1.02 16.98
N LEU A 165 -0.51 0.03 16.51
CA LEU A 165 0.91 -0.04 16.12
C LEU A 165 1.82 -0.55 17.26
N TYR A 166 1.44 -0.23 18.51
CA TYR A 166 2.16 -0.64 19.72
C TYR A 166 1.81 -2.04 20.23
N ASP A 167 0.81 -2.70 19.65
CA ASP A 167 0.28 -3.98 20.15
C ASP A 167 -0.15 -4.88 18.99
N ILE A 168 0.75 -5.06 18.01
CA ILE A 168 0.54 -5.98 16.91
C ILE A 168 0.91 -7.41 17.37
N PRO A 169 -0.05 -8.34 17.47
CA PRO A 169 0.22 -9.69 17.93
C PRO A 169 1.20 -10.43 17.01
N GLU A 170 2.02 -11.33 17.56
CA GLU A 170 2.92 -12.15 16.74
C GLU A 170 2.15 -13.09 15.80
N ASP A 171 0.99 -13.58 16.22
CA ASP A 171 0.10 -14.41 15.42
C ASP A 171 -0.94 -13.58 14.63
N TRP A 172 -0.58 -12.36 14.19
CA TRP A 172 -1.50 -11.44 13.51
C TRP A 172 -2.27 -12.06 12.35
N GLN A 173 -1.62 -12.92 11.55
CA GLN A 173 -2.29 -13.62 10.45
C GLN A 173 -3.40 -14.53 10.97
N GLY A 174 -3.14 -15.33 12.01
CA GLY A 174 -4.14 -16.22 12.61
C GLY A 174 -5.27 -15.49 13.33
N LYS A 175 -5.05 -14.23 13.75
CA LYS A 175 -6.11 -13.36 14.28
C LYS A 175 -7.04 -12.81 13.20
N LEU A 176 -6.55 -12.65 11.97
CA LEU A 176 -7.31 -12.09 10.84
C LEU A 176 -7.91 -13.14 9.92
N LEU A 177 -7.18 -14.23 9.71
CA LEU A 177 -7.52 -15.33 8.83
C LEU A 177 -7.77 -16.54 9.73
N PRO A 178 -9.03 -16.78 10.16
CA PRO A 178 -9.33 -18.04 10.82
C PRO A 178 -8.92 -19.19 9.88
N PRO A 179 -8.41 -20.31 10.41
CA PRO A 179 -8.01 -21.45 9.59
C PRO A 179 -9.18 -21.84 8.67
N ASN A 180 -8.86 -22.12 7.40
CA ASN A 180 -9.83 -22.60 6.42
C ASN A 180 -10.55 -23.81 7.00
N VAL A 181 -11.82 -23.63 7.39
CA VAL A 181 -12.68 -24.70 7.89
C VAL A 181 -13.14 -25.65 6.77
N ASP A 182 -12.69 -25.43 5.53
CA ASP A 182 -13.15 -26.13 4.33
C ASP A 182 -12.17 -27.18 3.77
N GLU A 183 -11.04 -27.48 4.44
CA GLU A 183 -10.13 -28.58 4.03
C GLU A 183 -10.40 -29.93 4.74
N GLU A 184 -11.35 -30.02 5.68
CA GLU A 184 -11.72 -31.30 6.34
C GLU A 184 -12.97 -31.98 5.74
N ALA A 185 -13.41 -31.59 4.54
CA ALA A 185 -14.49 -32.27 3.83
C ALA A 185 -14.02 -32.82 2.46
N ALA A 186 -13.11 -33.79 2.49
CA ALA A 186 -12.82 -34.67 1.36
C ALA A 186 -12.67 -36.13 1.83
#